data_AF-A0A257SSV1-F1
#
_entry.id   AF-A0A257SSV1-F1
#
_cell.length_a   1.000
_cell.length_b   1.000
_cell.length_c   1.000
_cell.angle_alpha   90.00
_cell.angle_beta   90.00
_cell.angle_gamma   90.00
#
_symmetry.space_group_name_H-M   'P 1'
#
loop_
_entity.id
_entity.type
_entity.pdbx_description
1 polymer ?
#
loop_
_entity_poly.entity_id
_entity_poly.type
_entity_poly.pdbx_seq_one_letter_code
_entity_poly.pdbx_strand_id
1 'polypeptide(L)'
;MPLDLQQVAAAFRFDPQQVGDLRERWARLMERVVWGDLKSSKIGGLPRLRKRVLELGENLRSVVADRAWIPQAREQVKGAMGASIKLRDSLLDLERAAQLIDSGADFARFETELLAFRAALLRFMEHHESQWAALLEGLYEAEPPDEADP
;
A
#
# COMPACT_ATOMS: atom_id res chain seq x y z
N MET A 1 1.87 -8.04 28.90
CA MET A 1 3.16 -8.65 28.46
C MET A 1 3.64 -7.94 27.20
N PRO A 2 4.95 -7.86 26.91
CA PRO A 2 5.43 -7.33 25.63
C PRO A 2 5.00 -8.25 24.47
N LEU A 3 4.74 -7.66 23.30
CA LEU A 3 4.55 -8.38 22.03
C LEU A 3 5.66 -9.43 21.84
N ASP A 4 5.28 -10.64 21.41
CA ASP A 4 6.27 -11.64 21.02
C ASP A 4 7.06 -11.14 19.80
N LEU A 5 8.36 -10.88 20.03
CA LEU A 5 9.28 -10.38 19.01
C LEU A 5 9.37 -11.32 17.80
N GLN A 6 9.16 -12.63 17.98
CA GLN A 6 9.13 -13.58 16.87
C GLN A 6 7.88 -13.41 16.00
N GLN A 7 6.71 -13.20 16.61
CA GLN A 7 5.47 -12.94 15.88
C GLN A 7 5.51 -11.61 15.13
N VAL A 8 6.08 -10.58 15.77
CA VAL A 8 6.31 -9.27 15.13
C VAL A 8 7.25 -9.43 13.94
N ALA A 9 8.40 -10.08 14.12
CA ALA A 9 9.33 -10.32 13.02
C ALA A 9 8.69 -11.13 11.88
N ALA A 10 7.84 -12.11 12.20
CA ALA A 10 7.10 -12.88 11.19
C ALA A 10 6.10 -12.02 10.40
N ALA A 11 5.37 -11.11 11.06
CA ALA A 11 4.41 -10.22 10.40
C ALA A 11 5.05 -9.17 9.47
N PHE A 12 6.38 -8.97 9.58
CA PHE A 12 7.17 -8.13 8.69
C PHE A 12 7.96 -8.91 7.63
N ARG A 13 7.85 -10.24 7.59
CA ARG A 13 8.43 -11.07 6.52
C ARG A 13 7.49 -11.07 5.32
N PHE A 14 7.62 -10.04 4.48
CA PHE A 14 6.95 -10.00 3.19
C PHE A 14 7.46 -11.09 2.26
N ASP A 15 6.56 -11.72 1.49
CA ASP A 15 6.96 -12.63 0.41
C ASP A 15 7.70 -11.83 -0.68
N PRO A 16 8.99 -12.11 -0.93
CA PRO A 16 9.77 -11.39 -1.93
C PRO A 16 9.22 -11.55 -3.34
N GLN A 17 8.57 -12.67 -3.65
CA GLN A 17 7.94 -12.87 -4.96
C GLN A 17 6.72 -11.96 -5.11
N GLN A 18 5.84 -11.91 -4.11
CA GLN A 18 4.67 -11.04 -4.11
C GLN A 18 5.05 -9.55 -4.21
N VAL A 19 6.08 -9.13 -3.46
CA VAL A 19 6.60 -7.75 -3.54
C VAL A 19 7.24 -7.49 -4.91
N GLY A 20 7.97 -8.46 -5.46
CA GLY A 20 8.52 -8.40 -6.82
C GLY A 20 7.44 -8.19 -7.88
N ASP A 21 6.37 -8.98 -7.83
CA ASP A 21 5.23 -8.90 -8.74
C ASP A 21 4.52 -7.54 -8.66
N LEU A 22 4.30 -7.01 -7.46
CA LEU A 22 3.71 -5.67 -7.28
C LEU A 22 4.61 -4.57 -7.85
N ARG A 23 5.93 -4.65 -7.60
CA ARG A 23 6.90 -3.70 -8.15
C ARG A 23 6.93 -3.74 -9.67
N GLU A 24 6.90 -4.92 -10.27
CA GLU A 24 6.90 -5.08 -11.72
C GLU A 24 5.62 -4.50 -12.34
N ARG A 25 4.45 -4.83 -11.77
CA ARG A 25 3.17 -4.27 -12.22
C ARG A 25 3.13 -2.75 -12.11
N TRP A 26 3.61 -2.20 -11.00
CA TRP A 26 3.74 -0.75 -10.83
C TRP A 26 4.68 -0.13 -11.87
N ALA A 27 5.84 -0.74 -12.12
CA ALA A 27 6.80 -0.24 -13.11
C ALA A 27 6.19 -0.21 -14.52
N ARG A 28 5.44 -1.24 -14.90
CA ARG A 28 4.70 -1.29 -16.17
C ARG A 28 3.65 -0.17 -16.28
N LEU A 29 2.92 0.10 -15.19
CA LEU A 29 2.00 1.25 -15.14
C LEU A 29 2.75 2.57 -15.33
N MET A 30 3.89 2.74 -14.66
CA MET A 30 4.71 3.95 -14.79
C MET A 30 5.20 4.14 -16.23
N GLU A 31 5.72 3.07 -16.85
CA GLU A 31 6.14 3.08 -18.24
C GLU A 31 4.98 3.47 -19.17
N ARG A 32 3.80 2.88 -18.96
CA ARG A 32 2.60 3.15 -19.75
C ARG A 32 2.14 4.61 -19.64
N VAL A 33 2.13 5.20 -18.45
CA VAL A 33 1.68 6.60 -18.28
C VAL A 33 2.68 7.63 -18.79
N VAL A 34 3.96 7.27 -18.92
CA VAL A 34 5.01 8.15 -19.45
C VAL A 34 5.10 8.03 -20.96
N TRP A 35 5.16 6.81 -21.49
CA TRP A 35 5.50 6.52 -22.88
C TRP A 35 4.32 6.06 -23.74
N GLY A 36 3.21 5.63 -23.11
CA GLY A 36 2.03 5.18 -23.84
C GLY A 36 1.23 6.32 -24.46
N ASP A 37 0.46 5.99 -25.49
CA ASP A 37 -0.51 6.93 -26.08
C ASP A 37 -1.78 6.96 -25.22
N LEU A 38 -1.76 7.84 -24.22
CA LEU A 38 -2.89 8.18 -23.36
C LEU A 38 -3.26 9.66 -23.56
N LYS A 39 -4.55 9.96 -23.53
CA LYS A 39 -5.09 11.30 -23.76
C LYS A 39 -6.16 11.64 -22.72
N SER A 40 -6.27 12.93 -22.45
CA SER A 40 -7.20 13.51 -21.48
C SER A 40 -7.78 14.79 -22.07
N SER A 41 -9.10 14.90 -22.10
CA SER A 41 -9.80 16.15 -22.42
C SER A 41 -9.59 17.26 -21.39
N LYS A 42 -9.15 16.90 -20.17
CA LYS A 42 -8.88 17.85 -19.08
C LYS A 42 -7.41 18.28 -19.08
N ILE A 43 -7.19 19.58 -18.99
CA ILE A 43 -5.84 20.17 -18.85
C ILE A 43 -5.16 19.58 -17.61
N GLY A 44 -3.93 19.10 -17.80
CA GLY A 44 -3.12 18.56 -16.70
C GLY A 44 -3.48 17.15 -16.24
N GLY A 45 -4.42 16.45 -16.90
CA GLY A 45 -4.80 15.08 -16.53
C GLY A 45 -3.63 14.10 -16.53
N LEU A 46 -2.82 14.08 -17.59
CA LEU A 46 -1.64 13.22 -17.71
C LEU A 46 -0.54 13.54 -16.68
N PRO A 47 -0.09 14.80 -16.50
CA PRO A 47 0.85 15.15 -15.43
C PRO A 47 0.37 14.72 -14.04
N ARG A 48 -0.92 14.93 -13.74
CA ARG A 48 -1.52 14.52 -12.47
C ARG A 48 -1.48 13.00 -12.31
N LEU A 49 -1.85 12.25 -13.34
CA LEU A 49 -1.80 10.78 -13.32
C LEU A 49 -0.39 10.27 -13.04
N ARG A 50 0.62 10.76 -13.78
CA ARG A 50 2.02 10.38 -13.61
C ARG A 50 2.51 10.61 -12.18
N LYS A 51 2.18 11.76 -11.61
CA LYS A 51 2.50 12.08 -10.20
C LYS A 51 1.88 11.05 -9.25
N ARG A 52 0.61 10.69 -9.43
CA ARG A 52 -0.06 9.71 -8.56
C ARG A 52 0.49 8.29 -8.69
N VAL A 53 0.84 7.86 -9.90
CA VAL A 53 1.51 6.55 -10.10
C VAL A 53 2.85 6.53 -9.37
N LEU A 54 3.65 7.60 -9.46
CA LEU A 54 4.93 7.70 -8.75
C LEU A 54 4.75 7.64 -7.22
N GLU A 55 3.88 8.49 -6.67
CA GLU A 55 3.59 8.54 -5.23
C GLU A 55 3.12 7.18 -4.69
N LEU A 56 2.33 6.45 -5.48
CA LEU A 56 1.87 5.12 -5.11
C LEU A 56 3.01 4.10 -4.96
N GLY A 57 4.01 4.16 -5.84
CA GLY A 57 5.21 3.33 -5.75
C GLY A 57 6.07 3.65 -4.54
N GLU A 58 6.22 4.94 -4.21
CA GLU A 58 6.95 5.40 -3.03
C GLU A 58 6.25 4.95 -1.72
N ASN A 59 4.92 5.00 -1.69
CA ASN A 59 4.15 4.54 -0.54
C ASN A 59 4.15 3.02 -0.44
N LEU A 60 4.13 2.27 -1.55
CA LEU A 60 4.33 0.81 -1.53
C LEU A 60 5.71 0.45 -0.96
N ARG A 61 6.76 1.14 -1.40
CA ARG A 61 8.11 0.98 -0.84
C ARG A 61 8.13 1.26 0.67
N SER A 62 7.38 2.26 1.11
CA SER A 62 7.29 2.62 2.54
C SER A 62 6.59 1.52 3.35
N VAL A 63 5.58 0.83 2.80
CA VAL A 63 4.92 -0.29 3.47
C VAL A 63 5.91 -1.45 3.69
N VAL A 64 6.68 -1.82 2.67
CA VAL A 64 7.62 -2.96 2.74
C VAL A 64 8.98 -2.61 3.36
N ALA A 65 9.16 -1.38 3.83
CA ALA A 65 10.40 -0.94 4.43
C ALA A 65 10.70 -1.69 5.74
N ASP A 66 11.99 -1.95 5.98
CA ASP A 66 12.43 -2.51 7.25
C ASP A 66 12.12 -1.54 8.41
N ARG A 67 11.58 -2.12 9.48
CA ARG A 67 11.19 -1.42 10.71
C ARG A 67 11.89 -1.97 11.95
N ALA A 68 12.82 -2.92 11.80
CA ALA A 68 13.57 -3.49 12.91
C ALA A 68 14.39 -2.44 13.69
N TRP A 69 14.67 -1.28 13.09
CA TRP A 69 15.33 -0.15 13.75
C TRP A 69 14.47 0.53 14.84
N ILE A 70 13.14 0.34 14.84
CA ILE A 70 12.26 0.91 15.86
C ILE A 70 12.27 -0.01 17.09
N PRO A 71 12.69 0.44 18.29
CA PRO A 71 12.86 -0.46 19.43
C PRO A 71 11.56 -1.06 19.98
N GLN A 72 10.45 -0.33 19.86
CA GLN A 72 9.16 -0.74 20.42
C GLN A 72 8.31 -1.45 19.36
N ALA A 73 8.00 -2.72 19.57
CA ALA A 73 7.21 -3.53 18.65
C ALA A 73 5.83 -2.92 18.32
N ARG A 74 5.15 -2.33 19.30
CA ARG A 74 3.89 -1.62 19.07
C ARG A 74 4.02 -0.46 18.07
N GLU A 75 5.12 0.30 18.17
CA GLU A 75 5.38 1.41 17.26
C GLU A 75 5.84 0.94 15.87
N GLN A 76 6.50 -0.23 15.76
CA GLN A 76 6.73 -0.88 14.47
C GLN A 76 5.40 -1.16 13.75
N VAL A 77 4.48 -1.84 14.45
CA VAL A 77 3.18 -2.23 13.88
C VAL A 77 2.34 -1.02 13.50
N LYS A 78 2.24 -0.02 14.39
CA LYS A 78 1.57 1.25 14.07
C LYS A 78 2.18 1.96 12.86
N GLY A 79 3.51 2.02 12.77
CA GLY A 79 4.20 2.62 11.64
C GLY A 79 3.95 1.88 10.32
N ALA A 80 3.72 0.57 10.37
CA ALA A 80 3.32 -0.24 9.22
C ALA A 80 1.87 0.05 8.80
N MET A 81 0.94 0.05 9.75
CA MET A 81 -0.46 0.39 9.50
C MET A 81 -0.62 1.81 8.95
N GLY A 82 0.10 2.78 9.51
CA GLY A 82 0.13 4.16 9.00
C GLY A 82 0.62 4.26 7.55
N ALA A 83 1.66 3.49 7.20
CA ALA A 83 2.11 3.40 5.81
C ALA A 83 1.07 2.74 4.89
N SER A 84 0.35 1.72 5.38
CA SER A 84 -0.72 1.04 4.63
C SER A 84 -1.90 1.96 4.36
N ILE A 85 -2.32 2.76 5.35
CA ILE A 85 -3.38 3.77 5.19
C ILE A 85 -2.97 4.77 4.12
N LYS A 86 -1.74 5.29 4.18
CA LYS A 86 -1.24 6.24 3.16
C LYS A 86 -1.18 5.62 1.76
N LEU A 87 -0.84 4.34 1.66
CA LEU A 87 -0.86 3.58 0.41
C LEU A 87 -2.29 3.47 -0.14
N ARG A 88 -3.28 3.19 0.73
CA ARG A 88 -4.71 3.14 0.38
C ARG A 88 -5.22 4.48 -0.16
N ASP A 89 -4.89 5.56 0.52
CA ASP A 89 -5.27 6.92 0.10
C ASP A 89 -4.66 7.27 -1.26
N SER A 90 -3.40 6.87 -1.47
CA SER A 90 -2.71 7.09 -2.74
C SER A 90 -3.32 6.28 -3.88
N LEU A 91 -3.81 5.08 -3.61
CA LEU A 91 -4.53 4.26 -4.60
C LEU A 91 -5.84 4.93 -5.00
N LEU A 92 -6.63 5.43 -4.03
CA LEU A 92 -7.85 6.17 -4.30
C LEU A 92 -7.58 7.44 -5.12
N ASP A 93 -6.50 8.17 -4.80
CA ASP A 93 -6.10 9.35 -5.54
C ASP A 93 -5.61 9.04 -6.96
N LEU A 94 -4.95 7.88 -7.16
CA LEU A 94 -4.63 7.37 -8.48
C LEU A 94 -5.89 7.05 -9.28
N GLU A 95 -6.86 6.35 -8.70
CA GLU A 95 -8.12 6.01 -9.36
C GLU A 95 -8.88 7.27 -9.81
N ARG A 96 -8.96 8.28 -8.95
CA ARG A 96 -9.55 9.59 -9.30
C ARG A 96 -8.78 10.30 -10.42
N ALA A 97 -7.46 10.16 -10.46
CA ALA A 97 -6.65 10.74 -11.54
C ALA A 97 -6.81 9.96 -12.86
N ALA A 98 -6.96 8.64 -12.80
CA ALA A 98 -7.18 7.79 -13.96
C ALA A 98 -8.51 8.11 -14.66
N GLN A 99 -9.55 8.51 -13.92
CA GLN A 99 -10.83 9.00 -14.47
C GLN A 99 -10.71 10.25 -15.34
N LEU A 100 -9.55 10.92 -15.37
CA LEU A 100 -9.30 12.06 -16.25
C LEU A 100 -8.81 11.63 -17.64
N ILE A 101 -8.36 10.38 -17.78
CA ILE A 101 -7.93 9.82 -19.06
C ILE A 101 -9.15 9.24 -19.76
N ASP A 102 -9.35 9.60 -21.03
CA ASP A 102 -10.57 9.28 -21.77
C ASP A 102 -10.31 8.69 -23.16
N SER A 103 -9.05 8.66 -23.61
CA SER A 103 -8.72 8.25 -24.97
C SER A 103 -7.23 7.92 -25.13
N GLY A 104 -6.84 7.55 -26.34
CA GLY A 104 -5.48 7.13 -26.70
C GLY A 104 -5.43 5.64 -27.08
N ALA A 105 -4.52 5.28 -27.98
CA ALA A 105 -4.41 3.92 -28.49
C ALA A 105 -4.13 2.89 -27.38
N ASP A 106 -3.49 3.31 -26.29
CA ASP A 106 -3.11 2.45 -25.17
C ASP A 106 -4.11 2.46 -24.00
N PHE A 107 -5.20 3.22 -24.09
CA PHE A 107 -6.10 3.46 -22.95
C PHE A 107 -6.71 2.18 -22.37
N ALA A 108 -7.30 1.32 -23.20
CA ALA A 108 -7.91 0.06 -22.75
C ALA A 108 -6.90 -0.88 -22.07
N ARG A 109 -5.66 -0.88 -22.56
CA ARG A 109 -4.57 -1.65 -21.96
C ARG A 109 -4.19 -1.08 -20.59
N PHE A 110 -4.04 0.23 -20.49
CA PHE A 110 -3.77 0.91 -19.22
C PHE A 110 -4.85 0.62 -18.17
N GLU A 111 -6.14 0.69 -18.53
CA GLU A 111 -7.24 0.36 -17.60
C GLU A 111 -7.14 -1.08 -17.10
N THR A 112 -6.90 -2.04 -18.00
CA THR A 112 -6.75 -3.45 -17.65
C THR A 112 -5.58 -3.67 -16.68
N GLU A 113 -4.43 -3.07 -16.97
CA GLU A 113 -3.23 -3.15 -16.14
C GLU A 113 -3.46 -2.49 -14.77
N LEU A 114 -4.16 -1.35 -14.72
CA LEU A 114 -4.48 -0.64 -13.48
C LEU A 114 -5.42 -1.46 -12.59
N LEU A 115 -6.48 -2.05 -13.15
CA LEU A 115 -7.41 -2.90 -12.40
C LEU A 115 -6.72 -4.15 -11.87
N ALA A 116 -5.86 -4.78 -12.67
CA ALA A 116 -5.10 -5.95 -12.24
C ALA A 116 -4.11 -5.61 -11.12
N PHE A 117 -3.43 -4.47 -11.21
CA PHE A 117 -2.54 -3.98 -10.15
C PHE A 117 -3.32 -3.66 -8.87
N ARG A 118 -4.43 -2.92 -8.98
CA ARG A 118 -5.33 -2.59 -7.86
C ARG A 118 -5.75 -3.84 -7.10
N ALA A 119 -6.23 -4.86 -7.82
CA ALA A 119 -6.70 -6.09 -7.20
C ALA A 119 -5.56 -6.84 -6.47
N ALA A 120 -4.36 -6.86 -7.05
CA ALA A 120 -3.20 -7.46 -6.41
C ALA A 120 -2.76 -6.68 -5.15
N LEU A 121 -2.75 -5.34 -5.23
CA LEU A 121 -2.36 -4.46 -4.14
C LEU A 121 -3.32 -4.57 -2.96
N LEU A 122 -4.63 -4.56 -3.20
CA LEU A 122 -5.63 -4.68 -2.14
C LEU A 122 -5.51 -6.01 -1.39
N ARG A 123 -5.35 -7.14 -2.11
CA ARG A 123 -5.14 -8.45 -1.47
C ARG A 123 -3.88 -8.48 -0.61
N PHE A 124 -2.79 -7.88 -1.10
CA PHE A 124 -1.55 -7.75 -0.34
C PHE A 124 -1.75 -6.94 0.94
N MET A 125 -2.40 -5.78 0.84
CA MET A 125 -2.66 -4.91 1.98
C MET A 125 -3.57 -5.59 3.01
N GLU A 126 -4.69 -6.16 2.58
CA GLU A 126 -5.65 -6.85 3.47
C GLU A 126 -4.98 -7.96 4.27
N HIS A 127 -4.15 -8.78 3.61
CA HIS A 127 -3.42 -9.86 4.28
C HIS A 127 -2.52 -9.36 5.41
N HIS A 128 -1.72 -8.32 5.16
CA HIS A 128 -0.80 -7.77 6.17
C HIS A 128 -1.52 -6.93 7.22
N GLU A 129 -2.55 -6.17 6.84
CA GLU A 129 -3.38 -5.41 7.77
C GLU A 129 -4.07 -6.33 8.79
N SER A 130 -4.58 -7.49 8.36
CA SER A 130 -5.14 -8.47 9.29
C SER A 130 -4.11 -9.02 10.28
N GLN A 131 -2.88 -9.27 9.84
CA GLN A 131 -1.81 -9.71 10.75
C GLN A 131 -1.45 -8.63 11.78
N TRP A 132 -1.27 -7.40 11.32
CA TRP A 132 -0.95 -6.27 12.20
C TRP A 132 -2.08 -5.95 13.18
N ALA A 133 -3.34 -6.04 12.74
CA ALA A 133 -4.50 -5.89 13.61
C ALA A 133 -4.50 -6.95 14.72
N ALA A 134 -4.32 -8.24 14.36
CA ALA A 134 -4.26 -9.32 15.34
C ALA A 134 -3.13 -9.14 16.37
N LEU A 135 -1.96 -8.63 15.94
CA LEU A 135 -0.87 -8.30 16.86
C LEU A 135 -1.23 -7.17 17.83
N LEU A 136 -1.96 -6.15 17.39
CA LEU A 136 -2.39 -5.07 18.26
C LEU A 136 -3.53 -5.49 19.19
N GLU A 137 -4.48 -6.29 18.73
CA GLU A 137 -5.59 -6.82 19.55
C GLU A 137 -5.06 -7.71 20.68
N GLY A 138 -4.08 -8.57 20.40
CA GLY A 138 -3.41 -9.39 21.42
C GLY A 138 -2.68 -8.57 22.50
N LEU A 139 -2.39 -7.30 22.28
CA LEU A 139 -1.88 -6.39 23.32
C LEU A 139 -2.99 -5.93 24.28
N TYR A 140 -4.19 -5.68 23.77
CA TYR A 140 -5.33 -5.17 24.55
C TYR A 140 -5.96 -6.27 25.40
N GLU A 141 -6.06 -7.51 24.91
CA GLU A 141 -6.56 -8.64 25.70
C GLU A 141 -5.62 -9.06 26.85
N ALA A 142 -4.34 -8.68 26.75
CA ALA A 142 -3.32 -8.95 27.75
C ALA A 142 -3.12 -7.82 28.78
N GLU A 143 -3.83 -6.70 28.63
CA GLU A 143 -3.96 -5.67 29.67
C GLU A 143 -5.09 -6.11 30.61
N PRO A 144 -4.81 -6.35 31.92
CA PRO A 144 -5.89 -6.58 32.87
C PRO A 144 -6.78 -5.32 32.91
N PRO A 145 -8.09 -5.46 33.14
CA PRO A 145 -8.94 -4.30 33.36
C PRO A 145 -8.32 -3.49 34.50
N ASP A 146 -8.01 -2.21 34.25
CA ASP A 146 -7.64 -1.27 35.30
C ASP A 146 -8.62 -1.51 36.46
N GLU A 147 -8.06 -1.83 37.63
CA GLU A 147 -8.81 -1.85 38.88
C GLU A 147 -9.59 -0.54 38.92
N ALA A 148 -10.91 -0.64 38.75
CA ALA A 148 -11.80 0.48 38.98
C ALA A 148 -11.55 0.93 40.41
N ASP A 149 -10.86 2.06 40.53
CA ASP A 149 -10.52 2.69 41.80
C ASP A 149 -11.83 2.86 42.61
N PRO A 150 -11.89 2.39 43.88
CA PRO A 150 -13.11 2.25 44.67
C PRO A 150 -13.82 3.55 45.05
#